data_AF-A0A2H6MX37-F1
#
_entry.id   AF-A0A2H6MX37-F1
#
_cell.length_a   1.000
_cell.length_b   1.000
_cell.length_c   1.000
_cell.angle_alpha   90.00
_cell.angle_beta   90.00
_cell.angle_gamma   90.00
#
_symmetry.space_group_name_H-M   'P 1'
#
loop_
_entity.id
_entity.type
_entity.pdbx_description
1 polymer ?
#
loop_
_entity_poly.entity_id
_entity_poly.type
_entity_poly.pdbx_seq_one_letter_code
_entity_poly.pdbx_strand_id
1 'polypeptide(L)'
;MECCVNALVTSFKETILAECQGMIKRNETEKLHLMFSLMDKVPNGIEPMLKDLEEHIVNAGLADMVAAAETITTDSEKYVEQLLTLFNRFSKLVKEAFQDDPRFLTARDKAYKA
;
A
#
# COMPACT_ATOMS: atom_id res chain seq x y z
N MET A 1 -29.10 2.69 -5.59
CA MET A 1 -27.74 3.18 -5.24
C MET A 1 -26.69 2.63 -6.22
N GLU A 2 -26.88 1.41 -6.77
CA GLU A 2 -25.99 0.81 -7.78
C GLU A 2 -25.83 1.64 -9.07
N CYS A 3 -26.87 2.33 -9.57
CA CYS A 3 -26.71 3.08 -10.83
C CYS A 3 -25.72 4.25 -10.72
N CYS A 4 -25.65 4.92 -9.56
CA CYS A 4 -24.72 6.04 -9.36
C CYS A 4 -23.27 5.56 -9.25
N VAL A 5 -23.03 4.42 -8.60
CA VAL A 5 -21.70 3.80 -8.50
C VAL A 5 -21.22 3.34 -9.89
N ASN A 6 -22.10 2.70 -10.66
CA ASN A 6 -21.76 2.30 -12.02
C ASN A 6 -21.49 3.49 -12.93
N ALA A 7 -22.35 4.52 -12.91
CA ALA A 7 -22.19 5.68 -13.79
C ALA A 7 -20.97 6.55 -13.43
N LEU A 8 -20.73 6.81 -12.14
CA LEU A 8 -19.74 7.79 -11.67
C LEU A 8 -18.40 7.20 -11.24
N VAL A 9 -18.36 5.94 -10.82
CA VAL A 9 -17.13 5.32 -10.30
C VAL A 9 -16.56 4.32 -11.29
N THR A 10 -17.39 3.44 -11.84
CA THR A 10 -16.90 2.39 -12.77
C THR A 10 -16.37 2.99 -14.07
N SER A 11 -17.04 4.01 -14.62
CA SER A 11 -16.60 4.72 -15.84
C SER A 11 -15.25 5.43 -15.70
N PHE A 12 -14.85 5.80 -14.48
CA PHE A 12 -13.63 6.57 -14.20
C PHE A 12 -12.60 5.76 -13.39
N LYS A 13 -12.83 4.46 -13.19
CA LYS A 13 -12.01 3.62 -12.32
C LYS A 13 -10.53 3.66 -12.69
N GLU A 14 -10.21 3.61 -13.99
CA GLU A 14 -8.82 3.55 -14.47
C GLU A 14 -8.07 4.84 -14.18
N THR A 15 -8.73 5.99 -14.41
CA THR A 15 -8.18 7.31 -14.09
C THR A 15 -7.98 7.49 -12.58
N ILE A 16 -8.92 7.02 -11.76
CA ILE A 16 -8.79 7.10 -10.30
C ILE A 16 -7.63 6.21 -9.83
N LEU A 17 -7.56 4.97 -10.31
CA LEU A 17 -6.54 4.00 -9.91
C LEU A 17 -5.14 4.39 -10.37
N ALA A 18 -4.99 5.12 -11.49
CA ALA A 18 -3.71 5.63 -11.95
C ALA A 18 -3.01 6.53 -10.90
N GLU A 19 -3.78 7.17 -10.00
CA GLU A 19 -3.23 8.00 -8.94
C GLU A 19 -2.84 7.21 -7.67
N CYS A 20 -3.27 5.94 -7.55
CA CYS A 20 -3.13 5.15 -6.32
C CYS A 20 -1.66 5.01 -5.89
N GLN A 21 -0.79 4.56 -6.79
CA GLN A 21 0.64 4.44 -6.52
C GLN A 21 1.28 5.76 -6.08
N GLY A 22 0.87 6.89 -6.67
CA GLY A 22 1.36 8.22 -6.31
C GLY A 22 0.93 8.62 -4.89
N MET A 23 -0.34 8.37 -4.55
CA MET A 23 -0.88 8.63 -3.22
C MET A 23 -0.22 7.77 -2.14
N ILE A 24 0.06 6.49 -2.43
CA ILE A 24 0.80 5.59 -1.54
C ILE A 24 2.20 6.14 -1.26
N LYS A 25 2.95 6.49 -2.32
CA LYS A 25 4.31 7.04 -2.19
C LYS A 25 4.36 8.33 -1.37
N ARG A 26 3.32 9.18 -1.46
CA ARG A 26 3.21 10.44 -0.73
C ARG A 26 2.54 10.29 0.65
N ASN A 27 2.15 9.09 1.04
CA ASN A 27 1.43 8.80 2.29
C ASN A 27 0.14 9.65 2.45
N GLU A 28 -0.61 9.83 1.36
CA GLU A 28 -1.88 10.60 1.34
C GLU A 28 -3.05 9.74 1.86
N THR A 29 -3.00 9.36 3.14
CA THR A 29 -3.92 8.39 3.77
C THR A 29 -5.40 8.76 3.64
N GLU A 30 -5.76 10.04 3.80
CA GLU A 30 -7.15 10.50 3.63
C GLU A 30 -7.68 10.30 2.20
N LYS A 31 -6.84 10.57 1.19
CA LYS A 31 -7.21 10.39 -0.22
C LYS A 31 -7.29 8.91 -0.59
N LEU A 32 -6.36 8.10 -0.08
CA LEU A 32 -6.39 6.65 -0.24
C LEU A 32 -7.62 6.04 0.42
N HIS A 33 -8.02 6.55 1.58
CA HIS A 33 -9.24 6.13 2.25
C HIS A 33 -10.49 6.42 1.41
N LEU A 34 -10.57 7.62 0.83
CA LEU A 34 -11.64 7.94 -0.11
C LEU A 34 -11.62 7.02 -1.34
N MET A 35 -10.45 6.81 -1.94
CA MET A 35 -10.29 5.91 -3.09
C MET A 35 -10.75 4.49 -2.75
N PHE A 36 -10.32 3.95 -1.62
CA PHE A 36 -10.73 2.63 -1.14
C PHE A 36 -12.25 2.55 -0.97
N SER A 37 -12.86 3.54 -0.32
CA SER A 37 -14.32 3.57 -0.10
C SER A 37 -15.14 3.56 -1.40
N LEU A 38 -14.58 4.10 -2.49
CA LEU A 38 -15.18 4.11 -3.82
C LEU A 38 -14.94 2.79 -4.56
N MET A 39 -13.68 2.34 -4.58
CA MET A 39 -13.27 1.14 -5.31
C MET A 39 -13.81 -0.15 -4.70
N ASP A 40 -14.03 -0.20 -3.38
CA ASP A 40 -14.64 -1.35 -2.71
C ASP A 40 -16.11 -1.57 -3.10
N LYS A 41 -16.76 -0.55 -3.68
CA LYS A 41 -18.11 -0.67 -4.25
C LYS A 41 -18.11 -1.19 -5.70
N VAL A 42 -16.94 -1.26 -6.33
CA VAL A 42 -16.78 -1.75 -7.70
C VAL A 42 -16.27 -3.20 -7.64
N PRO A 43 -16.89 -4.15 -8.38
CA PRO A 43 -16.39 -5.52 -8.45
C PRO A 43 -14.91 -5.53 -8.88
N ASN A 44 -14.06 -6.18 -8.07
CA ASN A 44 -12.61 -6.25 -8.26
C ASN A 44 -11.90 -4.87 -8.31
N GLY A 45 -12.55 -3.80 -7.85
CA GLY A 45 -12.03 -2.44 -7.95
C GLY A 45 -10.78 -2.19 -7.10
N ILE A 46 -10.60 -2.96 -6.03
CA ILE A 46 -9.46 -2.81 -5.11
C ILE A 46 -8.25 -3.68 -5.50
N GLU A 47 -8.38 -4.64 -6.43
CA GLU A 47 -7.26 -5.51 -6.80
C GLU A 47 -6.02 -4.72 -7.27
N PRO A 48 -6.17 -3.65 -8.07
CA PRO A 48 -5.02 -2.83 -8.46
C PRO A 48 -4.41 -2.08 -7.27
N MET A 49 -5.23 -1.66 -6.30
CA MET A 49 -4.73 -0.99 -5.08
C MET A 49 -3.91 -1.94 -4.20
N LEU A 50 -4.34 -3.21 -4.08
CA LEU A 50 -3.59 -4.25 -3.38
C LEU A 50 -2.22 -4.45 -4.04
N LYS A 51 -2.20 -4.56 -5.37
CA LYS A 51 -0.97 -4.70 -6.15
C LYS A 51 -0.03 -3.50 -5.98
N ASP A 52 -0.55 -2.28 -6.07
CA ASP A 52 0.25 -1.07 -5.90
C ASP A 52 0.86 -0.97 -4.50
N LEU A 53 0.12 -1.40 -3.46
CA LEU A 53 0.66 -1.48 -2.10
C LEU A 53 1.78 -2.53 -2.01
N GLU A 54 1.55 -3.74 -2.52
CA GLU A 54 2.57 -4.81 -2.52
C GLU A 54 3.86 -4.35 -3.22
N GLU A 55 3.74 -3.81 -4.43
CA GLU A 55 4.88 -3.32 -5.21
C GLU A 55 5.61 -2.18 -4.49
N HIS A 56 4.87 -1.27 -3.85
CA HIS A 56 5.50 -0.18 -3.13
C HIS A 56 6.27 -0.65 -1.90
N ILE A 57 5.75 -1.62 -1.14
CA ILE A 57 6.43 -2.20 0.03
C ILE A 57 7.71 -2.91 -0.42
N VAL A 58 7.65 -3.76 -1.45
CA VAL A 58 8.82 -4.49 -1.96
C VAL A 58 9.90 -3.52 -2.46
N ASN A 59 9.52 -2.51 -3.24
CA ASN A 59 10.46 -1.53 -3.76
C ASN A 59 11.11 -0.70 -2.64
N ALA A 60 10.33 -0.31 -1.63
CA ALA A 60 10.87 0.42 -0.48
C ALA A 60 11.80 -0.46 0.36
N GLY A 61 11.46 -1.73 0.57
CA GLY A 61 12.31 -2.68 1.28
C GLY A 61 13.63 -2.91 0.56
N LEU A 62 13.61 -3.11 -0.76
CA LEU A 62 14.83 -3.25 -1.55
C LEU A 62 15.71 -1.99 -1.48
N ALA A 63 15.10 -0.80 -1.58
CA ALA A 63 15.84 0.46 -1.47
C ALA A 63 16.50 0.63 -0.09
N ASP A 64 15.77 0.30 0.98
CA ASP A 64 16.30 0.36 2.35
C ASP A 64 17.42 -0.67 2.56
N MET A 65 17.29 -1.90 2.02
CA MET A 65 18.34 -2.92 2.07
C MET A 65 19.61 -2.50 1.35
N VAL A 66 19.49 -1.90 0.15
CA VAL A 66 20.64 -1.41 -0.62
C VAL A 66 21.34 -0.27 0.14
N ALA A 67 20.56 0.66 0.72
CA ALA A 67 21.12 1.75 1.52
C ALA A 67 21.81 1.26 2.80
N ALA A 68 21.37 0.12 3.34
CA ALA A 68 21.91 -0.49 4.55
C ALA A 68 23.06 -1.49 4.30
N ALA A 69 23.38 -1.83 3.04
CA ALA A 69 24.27 -2.94 2.68
C ALA A 69 25.63 -2.93 3.42
N GLU A 70 26.24 -1.76 3.60
CA GLU A 70 27.52 -1.61 4.32
C GLU A 70 27.39 -1.80 5.84
N THR A 71 26.21 -1.50 6.39
CA THR A 71 25.90 -1.63 7.82
C THR A 71 25.45 -3.05 8.18
N ILE A 72 24.77 -3.75 7.27
CA ILE A 72 24.24 -5.11 7.49
C ILE A 72 25.34 -6.11 7.88
N THR A 73 26.53 -5.98 7.29
CA THR A 73 27.65 -6.90 7.57
C THR A 73 28.34 -6.64 8.92
N THR A 74 28.06 -5.50 9.55
CA THR A 74 28.77 -5.04 10.76
C THR A 74 27.86 -4.87 11.97
N ASP A 75 26.56 -4.63 11.77
CA ASP A 75 25.57 -4.36 12.81
C ASP A 75 24.20 -4.94 12.44
N SER A 76 23.95 -6.16 12.91
CA SER A 76 22.68 -6.86 12.67
C SER A 76 21.51 -6.27 13.45
N GLU A 77 21.75 -5.60 14.59
CA GLU A 77 20.68 -4.97 15.37
C GLU A 77 20.11 -3.78 14.61
N LYS A 78 20.97 -2.92 14.07
CA LYS A 78 20.55 -1.78 13.25
C LYS A 78 19.80 -2.20 11.99
N TYR A 79 20.16 -3.33 11.38
CA TYR A 79 19.39 -3.88 10.27
C TYR A 79 17.97 -4.30 10.70
N VAL A 80 17.84 -4.98 11.84
CA VAL A 80 16.52 -5.36 12.40
C VAL A 80 15.68 -4.13 12.72
N GLU A 81 16.26 -3.08 13.29
CA GLU A 81 15.56 -1.81 13.57
C GLU A 81 15.03 -1.13 12.31
N GLN A 82 15.80 -1.16 11.22
CA GLN A 82 15.36 -0.62 9.93
C GLN A 82 14.18 -1.41 9.37
N LEU A 83 14.23 -2.75 9.41
CA LEU A 83 13.11 -3.60 9.00
C LEU A 83 11.86 -3.35 9.85
N LEU A 84 12.00 -3.21 11.17
CA LEU A 84 10.89 -2.89 12.06
C LEU A 84 10.31 -1.50 11.77
N THR A 85 11.16 -0.52 11.45
CA THR A 85 10.73 0.83 11.06
C THR A 85 9.89 0.78 9.78
N LEU A 86 10.35 0.02 8.77
CA LEU A 86 9.63 -0.19 7.53
C LEU A 86 8.27 -0.87 7.77
N PHE A 87 8.27 -1.93 8.57
CA PHE A 87 7.06 -2.66 8.99
C PHE A 87 6.04 -1.75 9.67
N ASN A 88 6.49 -0.97 10.64
CA ASN A 88 5.64 -0.04 11.37
C ASN A 88 5.09 1.07 10.47
N ARG A 89 5.90 1.60 9.54
CA ARG A 89 5.47 2.61 8.57
C ARG A 89 4.31 2.09 7.71
N PHE A 90 4.45 0.92 7.12
CA PHE A 90 3.42 0.37 6.24
C PHE A 90 2.21 -0.19 7.00
N SER A 91 2.41 -0.68 8.23
CA SER A 91 1.29 -1.03 9.12
C SER A 91 0.46 0.19 9.48
N LYS A 92 1.09 1.34 9.74
CA LYS A 92 0.40 2.60 9.96
C LYS A 92 -0.36 3.06 8.71
N LEU A 93 0.26 2.97 7.54
CA LEU A 93 -0.41 3.29 6.27
C LEU A 93 -1.67 2.44 6.08
N VAL A 94 -1.59 1.12 6.27
CA VAL A 94 -2.74 0.21 6.11
C VAL A 94 -3.86 0.54 7.09
N LYS A 95 -3.50 0.83 8.35
CA LYS A 95 -4.46 1.25 9.37
C LYS A 95 -5.19 2.54 9.01
N GLU A 96 -4.44 3.57 8.61
CA GLU A 96 -4.99 4.91 8.37
C GLU A 96 -5.73 5.02 7.04
N ALA A 97 -5.20 4.43 5.96
CA ALA A 97 -5.79 4.52 4.63
C ALA A 97 -6.86 3.45 4.38
N PHE A 98 -6.61 2.22 4.83
CA PHE A 98 -7.43 1.05 4.47
C PHE A 98 -8.16 0.45 5.68
N GLN A 99 -8.17 1.14 6.82
CA GLN A 99 -8.93 0.75 8.03
C GLN A 99 -8.64 -0.66 8.53
N ASP A 100 -7.38 -1.11 8.40
CA ASP A 100 -6.98 -2.49 8.74
C ASP A 100 -7.81 -3.56 8.00
N ASP A 101 -8.26 -3.27 6.77
CA ASP A 101 -8.97 -4.24 5.96
C ASP A 101 -8.12 -5.51 5.78
N PRO A 102 -8.68 -6.72 6.04
CA PRO A 102 -7.93 -7.97 5.99
C PRO A 102 -7.22 -8.24 4.66
N ARG A 103 -7.75 -7.73 3.54
CA ARG A 103 -7.16 -7.90 2.20
C ARG A 103 -5.88 -7.08 2.08
N PHE A 104 -5.87 -5.86 2.61
CA PHE A 104 -4.68 -5.00 2.63
C PHE A 104 -3.65 -5.46 3.67
N LEU A 105 -4.08 -5.99 4.81
CA LEU A 105 -3.18 -6.66 5.77
C LEU A 105 -2.50 -7.87 5.14
N THR A 106 -3.25 -8.69 4.39
CA THR A 106 -2.71 -9.85 3.66
C THR A 106 -1.71 -9.42 2.58
N ALA A 107 -2.04 -8.38 1.81
CA ALA A 107 -1.14 -7.80 0.81
C ALA A 107 0.18 -7.31 1.44
N ARG A 108 0.10 -6.58 2.56
CA ARG A 108 1.27 -6.16 3.34
C ARG A 108 2.11 -7.37 3.77
N ASP A 109 1.49 -8.37 4.40
CA ASP A 109 2.19 -9.53 4.94
C ASP A 109 2.82 -10.40 3.83
N LYS A 110 2.17 -10.47 2.68
CA LYS A 110 2.72 -11.12 1.48
C LYS A 110 3.94 -10.36 0.95
N ALA A 111 3.88 -9.04 0.90
CA ALA A 111 5.00 -8.22 0.44
C ALA A 111 6.26 -8.37 1.32
N TYR A 112 6.11 -8.60 2.63
CA TYR A 112 7.23 -8.89 3.54
C TYR A 112 7.82 -10.30 3.43
N LYS A 113 7.10 -11.23 2.78
CA LYS A 113 7.56 -12.61 2.56
C LYS A 113 8.24 -12.81 1.20
N ALA A 114 8.10 -11.85 0.29
CA ALA A 114 8.66 -11.86 -1.05
C ALA A 114 10.14 -11.48 -1.04
#